data_AF-A0A9P7ANI4-F1
#
_entry.id   AF-A0A9P7ANI4-F1
#
_cell.length_a   1.000
_cell.length_b   1.000
_cell.length_c   1.000
_cell.angle_alpha   90.00
_cell.angle_beta   90.00
_cell.angle_gamma   90.00
#
_symmetry.space_group_name_H-M   'P 1'
#
loop_
_entity.id
_entity.type
_entity.pdbx_description
1 polymer ?
#
loop_
_entity_poly.entity_id
_entity_poly.type
_entity_poly.pdbx_seq_one_letter_code
_entity_poly.pdbx_strand_id
1 'polypeptide(L)'
;MLWEDALLDAQKVTELNPSSHIGYELTYTALRGAQRYDEAIEAFKIMLSKLENSPEAQIRDLRQQYVCPFEAEDAIRRAVGIELSNAPLRLLNTSTGLLCDRVAQLNFFKTSPEYKELLSSITKRSDLQMERIKQVVTMHFRCVLLSHKWAETEALLHDIKDKVVYELNELDGITKLQSFCKVARDAGYCWAWMDTCCIDKSNNVELQESVNSMFVWYRHSALTIVYLSDVPPSSHPGALASSVWNERGWTFQEFVAPKVVRFYQKDWSLYLDDRSPNHKESSAIMEEL
;
A
#
# COMPACT_ATOMS: atom_id res chain seq x y z
N MET A 1 6.52 -17.12 -25.21
CA MET A 1 6.25 -17.65 -26.55
C MET A 1 5.36 -16.71 -27.38
N LEU A 2 4.02 -16.70 -27.25
CA LEU A 2 3.17 -15.91 -28.17
C LEU A 2 3.49 -14.39 -28.24
N TRP A 3 3.77 -13.75 -27.10
CA TRP A 3 4.08 -12.32 -27.08
C TRP A 3 5.50 -11.97 -27.53
N GLU A 4 6.43 -12.92 -27.44
CA GLU A 4 7.81 -12.73 -27.91
C GLU A 4 7.88 -12.82 -29.43
N ASP A 5 7.13 -13.75 -30.02
CA ASP A 5 6.99 -13.85 -31.47
C ASP A 5 6.31 -12.59 -32.03
N ALA A 6 5.23 -12.13 -31.38
CA ALA A 6 4.56 -10.88 -31.74
C ALA A 6 5.48 -9.65 -31.63
N LEU A 7 6.37 -9.63 -30.62
CA LEU A 7 7.36 -8.57 -30.46
C LEU A 7 8.36 -8.56 -31.61
N LEU A 8 8.85 -9.74 -32.00
CA LEU A 8 9.80 -9.88 -33.11
C LEU A 8 9.18 -9.41 -34.44
N ASP A 9 7.91 -9.72 -34.67
CA ASP A 9 7.21 -9.25 -35.88
C ASP A 9 6.95 -7.74 -35.84
N ALA A 10 6.61 -7.17 -34.68
CA ALA A 10 6.49 -5.72 -34.52
C ALA A 10 7.81 -4.97 -34.77
N GLN A 11 8.94 -5.56 -34.35
CA GLN A 11 10.27 -5.02 -34.61
C GLN A 11 10.59 -5.00 -36.11
N LYS A 12 10.27 -6.08 -36.85
CA LYS A 12 10.41 -6.09 -38.33
C LYS A 12 9.58 -5.00 -39.00
N VAL A 13 8.35 -4.76 -38.54
CA VAL A 13 7.52 -3.65 -39.06
C VAL A 13 8.20 -2.30 -38.84
N THR A 14 8.81 -2.12 -37.67
CA THR A 14 9.56 -0.91 -37.34
C THR A 14 10.82 -0.76 -38.19
N GLU A 15 11.55 -1.84 -38.46
CA GLU A 15 12.73 -1.84 -39.34
C GLU A 15 12.37 -1.48 -40.79
N LEU A 16 11.25 -2.00 -41.29
CA LEU A 16 10.77 -1.72 -42.64
C LEU A 16 10.32 -0.26 -42.80
N ASN A 17 9.77 0.36 -41.76
CA ASN A 17 9.33 1.75 -41.79
C ASN A 17 9.53 2.48 -40.44
N PRO A 18 10.75 2.96 -40.13
CA PRO A 18 11.07 3.57 -38.85
C PRO A 18 10.42 4.94 -38.59
N SER A 19 9.84 5.58 -39.62
CA SER A 19 9.12 6.84 -39.48
C SER A 19 7.64 6.64 -39.14
N SER A 20 7.09 5.45 -39.38
CA SER A 20 5.70 5.12 -39.05
C SER A 20 5.52 4.84 -37.56
N HIS A 21 4.40 5.29 -37.00
CA HIS A 21 4.00 5.02 -35.61
C HIS A 21 3.55 3.57 -35.39
N ILE A 22 3.08 2.88 -36.45
CA ILE A 22 2.42 1.57 -36.36
C ILE A 22 3.35 0.51 -35.76
N GLY A 23 4.62 0.45 -36.18
CA GLY A 23 5.58 -0.52 -35.66
C GLY A 23 5.80 -0.36 -34.14
N TYR A 24 5.83 0.89 -33.66
CA TYR A 24 5.95 1.20 -32.24
C TYR A 24 4.67 0.91 -31.45
N GLU A 25 3.49 1.10 -32.04
CA GLU A 25 2.21 0.72 -31.43
C GLU A 25 2.11 -0.80 -31.22
N LEU A 26 2.50 -1.58 -32.23
CA LEU A 26 2.56 -3.04 -32.16
C LEU A 26 3.59 -3.49 -31.11
N THR A 27 4.76 -2.85 -31.08
CA THR A 27 5.83 -3.12 -30.12
C THR A 27 5.35 -2.87 -28.69
N TYR A 28 4.70 -1.72 -28.45
CA TYR A 28 4.08 -1.39 -27.17
C TYR A 28 3.07 -2.47 -26.74
N THR A 29 2.19 -2.90 -27.65
CA THR A 29 1.15 -3.89 -27.37
C THR A 29 1.76 -5.26 -27.01
N ALA A 30 2.76 -5.70 -27.75
CA ALA A 30 3.46 -6.96 -27.48
C ALA A 30 4.22 -6.93 -26.14
N LEU A 31 4.93 -5.83 -25.84
CA LEU A 31 5.66 -5.65 -24.59
C LEU A 31 4.72 -5.64 -23.37
N ARG A 32 3.55 -5.01 -23.50
CA ARG A 32 2.48 -5.05 -22.48
C ARG A 32 1.98 -6.47 -22.22
N GLY A 33 1.68 -7.21 -23.29
CA GLY A 33 1.24 -8.60 -23.18
C GLY A 33 2.30 -9.50 -22.52
N ALA A 34 3.58 -9.20 -22.75
CA ALA A 34 4.72 -9.84 -22.11
C ALA A 34 5.04 -9.30 -20.69
N GLN A 35 4.23 -8.37 -20.14
CA GLN A 35 4.45 -7.71 -18.85
C GLN A 35 5.78 -6.93 -18.73
N ARG A 36 6.39 -6.54 -19.86
CA ARG A 36 7.61 -5.72 -19.94
C ARG A 36 7.24 -4.24 -19.95
N TYR A 37 6.63 -3.78 -18.85
CA TYR A 37 5.95 -2.49 -18.78
C TYR A 37 6.87 -1.28 -18.97
N ASP A 38 8.10 -1.31 -18.45
CA ASP A 38 9.05 -0.20 -18.63
C ASP A 38 9.37 0.00 -20.12
N GLU A 39 9.65 -1.09 -20.83
CA GLU A 39 9.93 -1.05 -22.26
C GLU A 39 8.70 -0.67 -23.07
N ALA A 40 7.51 -1.11 -22.65
CA ALA A 40 6.26 -0.69 -23.26
C ALA A 40 6.07 0.82 -23.14
N ILE A 41 6.31 1.41 -21.97
CA ILE A 41 6.21 2.87 -21.76
C ILE A 41 7.14 3.63 -22.69
N GLU A 42 8.38 3.15 -22.87
CA GLU A 42 9.33 3.76 -23.80
C GLU A 42 8.88 3.61 -25.27
N ALA A 43 8.42 2.43 -25.68
CA ALA A 43 7.86 2.21 -27.01
C ALA A 43 6.67 3.15 -27.30
N PHE A 44 5.80 3.35 -26.29
CA PHE A 44 4.67 4.27 -26.38
C PHE A 44 5.12 5.74 -26.50
N LYS A 45 6.12 6.18 -25.74
CA LYS A 45 6.71 7.53 -25.88
C LYS A 45 7.25 7.75 -27.30
N ILE A 46 7.97 6.76 -27.85
CA ILE A 46 8.47 6.83 -29.22
C ILE A 46 7.30 6.91 -30.20
N MET A 47 6.27 6.07 -30.06
CA MET A 47 5.07 6.10 -30.88
C MET A 47 4.42 7.50 -30.90
N LEU A 48 4.24 8.13 -29.73
CA LEU A 48 3.68 9.48 -29.63
C LEU A 48 4.54 10.51 -30.38
N SER A 49 5.87 10.41 -30.26
CA SER A 49 6.78 11.31 -31.01
C SER A 49 6.67 11.13 -32.53
N LYS A 50 6.40 9.91 -33.02
CA LYS A 50 6.21 9.66 -34.46
C LYS A 50 4.90 10.24 -34.96
N LEU A 51 3.84 10.17 -34.15
CA LEU A 51 2.57 10.83 -34.44
C LEU A 51 2.74 12.36 -34.54
N GLU A 52 3.40 12.97 -33.55
CA GLU A 52 3.60 14.42 -33.48
C GLU A 52 4.43 14.97 -34.67
N ASN A 53 5.46 14.23 -35.08
CA ASN A 53 6.40 14.66 -36.12
C ASN A 53 6.03 14.18 -37.53
N SER A 54 4.84 13.57 -37.72
CA SER A 54 4.43 13.07 -39.03
C SER A 54 4.23 14.21 -40.04
N PRO A 55 4.68 14.06 -41.31
CA PRO A 55 4.40 15.04 -42.36
C PRO A 55 2.90 15.15 -42.68
N GLU A 56 2.14 14.07 -42.47
CA GLU A 56 0.72 13.97 -42.78
C GLU A 56 -0.14 14.54 -41.63
N ALA A 57 -0.98 15.53 -41.94
CA ALA A 57 -1.85 16.17 -40.95
C ALA A 57 -2.80 15.19 -40.27
N GLN A 58 -3.39 14.26 -41.04
CA GLN A 58 -4.33 13.25 -40.52
C GLN A 58 -3.67 12.36 -39.46
N ILE A 59 -2.39 12.01 -39.61
CA ILE A 59 -1.64 11.23 -38.63
C ILE A 59 -1.35 12.07 -37.38
N ARG A 60 -0.99 13.34 -37.54
CA ARG A 60 -0.80 14.24 -36.40
C ARG A 60 -2.08 14.40 -35.58
N ASP A 61 -3.24 14.43 -36.23
CA ASP A 61 -4.53 14.56 -35.54
C ASP A 61 -4.83 13.34 -34.64
N LEU A 62 -4.33 12.15 -34.96
CA LEU A 62 -4.46 10.95 -34.10
C LEU A 62 -3.84 11.16 -32.72
N ARG A 63 -2.82 12.04 -32.60
CA ARG A 63 -2.15 12.33 -31.33
C ARG A 63 -3.11 12.82 -30.24
N GLN A 64 -4.19 13.51 -30.63
CA GLN A 64 -5.18 14.06 -29.71
C GLN A 64 -5.95 12.99 -28.93
N GLN A 65 -6.00 11.76 -29.46
CA GLN A 65 -6.68 10.63 -28.83
C GLN A 65 -5.89 10.04 -27.66
N TYR A 66 -4.58 10.29 -27.59
CA TYR A 66 -3.67 9.70 -26.62
C TYR A 66 -3.38 10.62 -25.44
N VAL A 67 -3.25 10.01 -24.26
CA VAL A 67 -2.82 10.65 -23.02
C VAL A 67 -1.30 10.75 -23.03
N CYS A 68 -0.76 11.93 -22.72
CA CYS A 68 0.69 12.02 -22.52
C CYS A 68 1.07 11.34 -21.18
N PRO A 69 2.22 10.66 -21.07
CA PRO A 69 2.61 9.97 -19.84
C PRO A 69 2.51 10.83 -18.58
N PHE A 70 2.83 12.13 -18.69
CA PHE A 70 2.72 13.09 -17.59
C PHE A 70 1.28 13.26 -17.09
N GLU A 71 0.28 13.32 -17.97
CA GLU A 71 -1.14 13.43 -17.58
C GLU A 71 -1.60 12.18 -16.80
N ALA A 72 -1.17 10.99 -17.22
CA ALA A 72 -1.45 9.74 -16.52
C ALA A 72 -0.76 9.69 -15.15
N GLU A 73 0.53 10.04 -15.09
CA GLU A 73 1.28 10.13 -13.83
C GLU A 73 0.65 11.12 -12.84
N ASP A 74 0.21 12.28 -13.33
CA ASP A 74 -0.44 13.31 -12.53
C ASP A 74 -1.82 12.85 -12.00
N ALA A 75 -2.60 12.13 -12.81
CA ALA A 75 -3.85 11.52 -12.35
C ALA A 75 -3.60 10.49 -11.23
N ILE A 76 -2.60 9.62 -11.39
CA ILE A 76 -2.22 8.64 -10.36
C ILE A 76 -1.73 9.37 -9.11
N ARG A 77 -0.86 10.38 -9.25
CA ARG A 77 -0.34 11.18 -8.13
C ARG A 77 -1.45 11.84 -7.33
N ARG A 78 -2.48 12.40 -7.99
CA ARG A 78 -3.64 12.97 -7.30
C ARG A 78 -4.39 11.92 -6.50
N ALA A 79 -4.64 10.74 -7.08
CA ALA A 79 -5.30 9.64 -6.38
C ALA A 79 -4.50 9.19 -5.15
N VAL A 80 -3.18 9.07 -5.27
CA VAL A 80 -2.29 8.78 -4.13
C VAL A 80 -2.37 9.86 -3.06
N GLY A 81 -2.39 11.14 -3.45
CA GLY A 81 -2.53 12.24 -2.49
C GLY A 81 -3.82 12.18 -1.67
N ILE A 82 -4.93 11.78 -2.31
CA ILE A 82 -6.24 11.59 -1.63
C ILE A 82 -6.19 10.38 -0.68
N GLU A 83 -5.56 9.28 -1.08
CA GLU A 83 -5.43 8.10 -0.22
C GLU A 83 -4.56 8.42 1.01
N LEU A 84 -3.40 9.06 0.80
CA LEU A 84 -2.45 9.39 1.85
C LEU A 84 -2.93 10.52 2.79
N SER A 85 -3.93 11.32 2.41
CA SER A 85 -4.46 12.38 3.29
C SER A 85 -5.15 11.81 4.53
N ASN A 86 -5.67 10.58 4.43
CA ASN A 86 -6.34 9.88 5.53
C ASN A 86 -5.46 8.76 6.12
N ALA A 87 -4.18 8.74 5.81
CA ALA A 87 -3.22 7.76 6.30
C ALA A 87 -2.22 8.38 7.27
N PRO A 88 -1.61 7.58 8.18
CA PRO A 88 -0.54 8.03 9.04
C PRO A 88 0.62 8.66 8.28
N LEU A 89 1.31 9.61 8.94
CA LEU A 89 2.41 10.37 8.34
C LEU A 89 3.61 9.50 7.94
N ARG A 90 3.81 8.41 8.68
CA ARG A 90 4.87 7.41 8.48
C ARG A 90 4.32 6.02 8.72
N LEU A 91 4.81 5.05 7.93
CA LEU A 91 4.43 3.64 8.00
C LEU A 91 5.69 2.78 7.91
N LEU A 92 5.66 1.61 8.51
CA LEU A 92 6.67 0.57 8.33
C LEU A 92 6.36 -0.21 7.06
N ASN A 93 7.35 -0.40 6.20
CA ASN A 93 7.26 -1.37 5.13
C ASN A 93 7.46 -2.77 5.73
N THR A 94 6.44 -3.62 5.63
CA THR A 94 6.44 -4.94 6.29
C THR A 94 7.39 -5.94 5.62
N SER A 95 7.79 -5.70 4.37
CA SER A 95 8.77 -6.55 3.67
C SER A 95 10.19 -6.15 4.00
N THR A 96 10.51 -4.85 3.98
CA THR A 96 11.88 -4.36 4.20
C THR A 96 12.19 -4.03 5.65
N GLY A 97 11.18 -3.82 6.51
CA GLY A 97 11.36 -3.40 7.89
C GLY A 97 11.80 -1.94 8.05
N LEU A 98 11.74 -1.14 6.99
CA LEU A 98 12.11 0.28 7.01
C LEU A 98 10.93 1.16 7.37
N LEU A 99 11.19 2.24 8.12
CA LEU A 99 10.23 3.32 8.32
C LEU A 99 10.19 4.23 7.08
N CYS A 100 9.00 4.44 6.53
CA CYS A 100 8.78 5.19 5.30
C CYS A 100 7.83 6.37 5.53
N ASP A 101 8.30 7.57 5.20
CA ASP A 101 7.42 8.74 5.03
C ASP A 101 6.58 8.63 3.74
N ARG A 102 5.72 9.62 3.50
CA ARG A 102 4.86 9.65 2.31
C ARG A 102 5.65 9.65 0.99
N VAL A 103 6.85 10.23 0.96
CA VAL A 103 7.70 10.28 -0.24
C VAL A 103 8.28 8.90 -0.52
N ALA A 104 8.81 8.22 0.51
CA ALA A 104 9.31 6.86 0.42
C ALA A 104 8.21 5.87 0.01
N GLN A 105 7.00 6.00 0.57
CA GLN A 105 5.84 5.19 0.17
C GLN A 105 5.47 5.39 -1.31
N LEU A 106 5.44 6.64 -1.78
CA LEU A 106 5.18 6.93 -3.20
C LEU A 106 6.27 6.38 -4.11
N ASN A 107 7.54 6.49 -3.72
CA ASN A 107 8.66 5.94 -4.49
C ASN A 107 8.58 4.41 -4.58
N PHE A 108 8.21 3.74 -3.48
CA PHE A 108 7.96 2.29 -3.47
C PHE A 108 6.81 1.90 -4.40
N PHE A 109 5.72 2.67 -4.42
CA PHE A 109 4.62 2.43 -5.35
C PHE A 109 5.07 2.60 -6.81
N LYS A 110 5.84 3.64 -7.13
CA LYS A 110 6.31 3.89 -8.51
C LYS A 110 7.19 2.78 -9.08
N THR A 111 7.90 2.03 -8.24
CA THR A 111 8.72 0.90 -8.68
C THR A 111 7.91 -0.39 -8.80
N SER A 112 6.65 -0.41 -8.33
CA SER A 112 5.82 -1.60 -8.28
C SER A 112 5.29 -2.01 -9.66
N PRO A 113 5.08 -3.33 -9.90
CA PRO A 113 4.47 -3.80 -11.14
C PRO A 113 3.08 -3.21 -11.38
N GLU A 114 2.29 -3.00 -10.32
CA GLU A 114 0.93 -2.46 -10.42
C GLU A 114 0.92 -1.01 -10.90
N TYR A 115 1.87 -0.18 -10.44
CA TYR A 115 2.02 1.18 -10.95
C TYR A 115 2.43 1.19 -12.42
N LYS A 116 3.42 0.37 -12.78
CA LYS A 116 3.89 0.28 -14.18
C LYS A 116 2.81 -0.26 -15.11
N GLU A 117 2.05 -1.26 -14.66
CA GLU A 117 0.89 -1.76 -15.39
C GLU A 117 -0.19 -0.69 -15.51
N LEU A 118 -0.51 0.04 -14.44
CA LEU A 118 -1.51 1.10 -14.46
C LEU A 118 -1.12 2.21 -15.44
N LEU A 119 0.12 2.71 -15.32
CA LEU A 119 0.65 3.77 -16.18
C LEU A 119 0.65 3.35 -17.65
N SER A 120 1.12 2.14 -17.93
CA SER A 120 1.16 1.64 -19.31
C SER A 120 -0.21 1.20 -19.83
N SER A 121 -1.27 1.11 -18.99
CA SER A 121 -2.65 0.88 -19.43
C SER A 121 -3.35 2.17 -19.91
N ILE A 122 -2.94 3.32 -19.39
CA ILE A 122 -3.58 4.61 -19.69
C ILE A 122 -2.94 5.17 -20.96
N THR A 123 -3.44 4.74 -22.10
CA THR A 123 -2.91 5.18 -23.41
C THR A 123 -3.81 6.18 -24.10
N LYS A 124 -5.12 5.91 -24.13
CA LYS A 124 -6.11 6.80 -24.76
C LYS A 124 -6.81 7.65 -23.73
N ARG A 125 -7.32 8.82 -24.14
CA ARG A 125 -8.08 9.72 -23.24
C ARG A 125 -9.33 9.05 -22.68
N SER A 126 -9.95 8.15 -23.44
CA SER A 126 -11.07 7.31 -22.99
C SER A 126 -10.68 6.34 -21.87
N ASP A 127 -9.40 5.95 -21.80
CA ASP A 127 -8.91 4.92 -20.88
C ASP A 127 -8.53 5.50 -19.50
N LEU A 128 -8.61 6.82 -19.33
CA LEU A 128 -8.36 7.49 -18.05
C LEU A 128 -9.51 7.18 -17.06
N GLN A 129 -9.60 5.93 -16.65
CA GLN A 129 -10.60 5.40 -15.74
C GLN A 129 -10.17 5.67 -14.30
N MET A 130 -10.67 6.78 -13.76
CA MET A 130 -10.38 7.19 -12.38
C MET A 130 -10.70 6.08 -11.35
N GLU A 131 -11.71 5.25 -11.60
CA GLU A 131 -12.06 4.13 -10.71
C GLU A 131 -10.98 3.05 -10.65
N ARG A 132 -10.36 2.69 -11.78
CA ARG A 132 -9.24 1.72 -11.79
C ARG A 132 -8.03 2.29 -11.06
N ILE A 133 -7.71 3.57 -11.29
CA ILE A 133 -6.61 4.26 -10.60
C ILE A 133 -6.85 4.22 -9.08
N LYS A 134 -8.05 4.66 -8.64
CA LYS A 134 -8.45 4.62 -7.23
C LYS A 134 -8.32 3.21 -6.65
N GLN A 135 -8.83 2.19 -7.34
CA GLN A 135 -8.78 0.81 -6.85
C GLN A 135 -7.34 0.33 -6.62
N VAL A 136 -6.44 0.52 -7.59
CA VAL A 136 -5.04 0.11 -7.47
C VAL A 136 -4.34 0.88 -6.36
N VAL A 137 -4.53 2.20 -6.31
CA VAL A 137 -3.95 3.06 -5.26
C VAL A 137 -4.45 2.64 -3.88
N THR A 138 -5.75 2.56 -3.66
CA THR A 138 -6.32 2.16 -2.37
C THR A 138 -5.83 0.76 -1.97
N MET A 139 -5.75 -0.20 -2.89
CA MET A 139 -5.22 -1.53 -2.58
C MET A 139 -3.75 -1.51 -2.15
N HIS A 140 -2.91 -0.70 -2.81
CA HIS A 140 -1.48 -0.62 -2.52
C HIS A 140 -1.15 0.07 -1.19
N PHE A 141 -1.90 1.12 -0.84
CA PHE A 141 -1.63 1.96 0.33
C PHE A 141 -2.43 1.57 1.58
N ARG A 142 -3.25 0.53 1.50
CA ARG A 142 -3.89 -0.10 2.66
C ARG A 142 -2.85 -0.48 3.72
N CYS A 143 -3.07 -0.02 4.94
CA CYS A 143 -2.18 -0.27 6.07
C CYS A 143 -2.87 -1.02 7.20
N VAL A 144 -2.04 -1.71 8.00
CA VAL A 144 -2.44 -2.40 9.22
C VAL A 144 -2.02 -1.55 10.41
N LEU A 145 -2.93 -1.31 11.36
CA LEU A 145 -2.64 -0.56 12.58
C LEU A 145 -2.55 -1.50 13.78
N LEU A 146 -1.59 -1.25 14.67
CA LEU A 146 -1.47 -1.96 15.94
C LEU A 146 -2.16 -1.17 17.06
N SER A 147 -3.09 -1.82 17.73
CA SER A 147 -3.71 -1.40 18.97
C SER A 147 -3.16 -2.27 20.11
N HIS A 148 -2.49 -1.67 21.10
CA HIS A 148 -1.83 -2.42 22.18
C HIS A 148 -1.69 -1.59 23.46
N LYS A 149 -1.55 -2.25 24.61
CA LYS A 149 -1.10 -1.57 25.84
C LYS A 149 0.42 -1.40 25.81
N TRP A 150 0.90 -0.18 26.02
CA TRP A 150 2.34 0.08 26.08
C TRP A 150 2.95 -0.71 27.25
N ALA A 151 4.03 -1.43 26.97
CA ALA A 151 4.87 -2.10 27.94
C ALA A 151 5.94 -1.14 28.49
N GLU A 152 6.75 -1.61 29.44
CA GLU A 152 7.88 -0.84 29.98
C GLU A 152 8.95 -0.55 28.91
N THR A 153 9.14 -1.49 27.98
CA THR A 153 10.06 -1.37 26.85
C THR A 153 9.29 -1.40 25.54
N GLU A 154 9.28 -0.28 24.84
CA GLU A 154 8.63 -0.11 23.54
C GLU A 154 9.65 0.31 22.49
N ALA A 155 9.44 -0.10 21.24
CA ALA A 155 10.16 0.48 20.13
C ALA A 155 9.76 1.96 19.99
N LEU A 156 10.74 2.86 20.02
CA LEU A 156 10.53 4.30 19.81
C LEU A 156 11.02 4.72 18.43
N LEU A 157 10.59 5.89 17.97
CA LEU A 157 10.95 6.40 16.64
C LEU A 157 12.47 6.45 16.45
N HIS A 158 13.23 6.95 17.45
CA HIS A 158 14.69 7.05 17.35
C HIS A 158 15.39 5.68 17.36
N ASP A 159 14.74 4.64 17.87
CA ASP A 159 15.31 3.29 17.88
C ASP A 159 15.35 2.70 16.48
N ILE A 160 14.36 3.03 15.64
CA ILE A 160 14.14 2.42 14.32
C ILE A 160 14.44 3.35 13.14
N LYS A 161 14.62 4.66 13.39
CA LYS A 161 14.88 5.63 12.34
C LYS A 161 16.16 5.26 11.58
N ASP A 162 16.06 5.21 10.26
CA ASP A 162 17.14 4.86 9.32
C ASP A 162 17.75 3.46 9.56
N LYS A 163 17.01 2.55 10.20
CA LYS A 163 17.43 1.18 10.48
C LYS A 163 16.40 0.17 9.96
N VAL A 164 16.89 -1.03 9.66
CA VAL A 164 16.04 -2.18 9.31
C VAL A 164 15.58 -2.84 10.59
N VAL A 165 14.27 -2.82 10.87
CA VAL A 165 13.69 -3.39 12.10
C VAL A 165 14.06 -4.85 12.32
N TYR A 166 14.20 -5.63 11.24
CA TYR A 166 14.57 -7.05 11.30
C TYR A 166 16.04 -7.32 11.66
N GLU A 167 16.90 -6.31 11.61
CA GLU A 167 18.32 -6.42 11.97
C GLU A 167 18.61 -5.91 13.40
N LEU A 168 17.59 -5.35 14.07
CA LEU A 168 17.71 -4.86 15.44
C LEU A 168 17.71 -6.03 16.43
N ASN A 169 18.47 -5.86 17.51
CA ASN A 169 18.51 -6.83 18.61
C ASN A 169 17.12 -7.05 19.22
N GLU A 170 16.83 -8.29 19.58
CA GLU A 170 15.59 -8.73 20.21
C GLU A 170 15.48 -8.23 21.66
N LEU A 171 15.20 -6.93 21.79
CA LEU A 171 14.61 -6.36 23.00
C LEU A 171 13.09 -6.53 22.93
N ASP A 172 12.39 -6.64 24.06
CA ASP A 172 10.95 -6.97 24.10
C ASP A 172 10.10 -6.06 23.17
N GLY A 173 10.34 -4.74 23.19
CA GLY A 173 9.64 -3.78 22.33
C GLY A 173 9.92 -3.96 20.83
N ILE A 174 11.18 -4.29 20.48
CA ILE A 174 11.59 -4.57 19.09
C ILE A 174 10.99 -5.89 18.62
N THR A 175 11.02 -6.92 19.46
CA THR A 175 10.44 -8.25 19.16
C THR A 175 8.94 -8.14 18.89
N LYS A 176 8.24 -7.33 19.68
CA LYS A 176 6.82 -7.03 19.47
C LYS A 176 6.59 -6.36 18.10
N LEU A 177 7.41 -5.37 17.75
CA LEU A 177 7.33 -4.69 16.46
C LEU A 177 7.63 -5.61 15.27
N GLN A 178 8.67 -6.44 15.38
CA GLN A 178 9.03 -7.42 14.36
C GLN A 178 7.89 -8.44 14.13
N SER A 179 7.30 -8.93 15.22
CA SER A 179 6.18 -9.86 15.18
C SER A 179 4.93 -9.22 14.57
N PHE A 180 4.63 -7.97 14.93
CA PHE A 180 3.55 -7.20 14.32
C PHE A 180 3.74 -7.05 12.80
N CYS A 181 4.93 -6.60 12.36
CA CYS A 181 5.24 -6.46 10.94
C CYS A 181 5.14 -7.79 10.18
N LYS A 182 5.58 -8.89 10.81
CA LYS A 182 5.42 -10.24 10.26
C LYS A 182 3.95 -10.61 10.07
N VAL A 183 3.11 -10.44 11.10
CA VAL A 183 1.68 -10.75 11.01
C VAL A 183 0.98 -9.89 9.95
N ALA A 184 1.32 -8.60 9.86
CA ALA A 184 0.77 -7.71 8.83
C ALA A 184 1.18 -8.16 7.41
N ARG A 185 2.45 -8.56 7.22
CA ARG A 185 2.94 -9.10 5.94
C ARG A 185 2.26 -10.42 5.57
N ASP A 186 2.12 -11.34 6.51
CA ASP A 186 1.51 -12.65 6.29
C ASP A 186 0.01 -12.51 5.97
N ALA A 187 -0.62 -11.41 6.40
CA ALA A 187 -1.96 -11.01 6.00
C ALA A 187 -2.03 -10.29 4.63
N GLY A 188 -0.90 -10.10 3.93
CA GLY A 188 -0.82 -9.54 2.58
C GLY A 188 -0.69 -8.02 2.51
N TYR A 189 -0.33 -7.35 3.61
CA TYR A 189 -0.21 -5.89 3.64
C TYR A 189 1.25 -5.44 3.65
N CYS A 190 1.57 -4.47 2.79
CA CYS A 190 2.90 -3.87 2.69
C CYS A 190 3.19 -2.84 3.80
N TRP A 191 2.14 -2.32 4.45
CA TRP A 191 2.27 -1.18 5.35
C TRP A 191 1.71 -1.50 6.73
N ALA A 192 2.49 -1.20 7.76
CA ALA A 192 2.14 -1.36 9.15
C ALA A 192 2.36 -0.06 9.93
N TRP A 193 1.56 0.17 10.97
CA TRP A 193 1.65 1.36 11.81
C TRP A 193 1.58 0.99 13.29
N MET A 194 2.48 1.58 14.07
CA MET A 194 2.54 1.47 15.51
C MET A 194 2.82 2.86 16.10
N ASP A 195 1.91 3.36 16.93
CA ASP A 195 1.95 4.71 17.50
C ASP A 195 3.28 5.06 18.20
N THR A 196 3.91 4.10 18.88
CA THR A 196 5.14 4.33 19.64
C THR A 196 6.34 4.71 18.78
N CYS A 197 6.45 4.14 17.59
CA CYS A 197 7.59 4.32 16.70
C CYS A 197 7.25 4.99 15.36
N CYS A 198 5.97 5.14 15.02
CA CYS A 198 5.51 5.81 13.80
C CYS A 198 5.05 7.26 14.04
N ILE A 199 5.01 7.76 15.28
CA ILE A 199 4.74 9.17 15.62
C ILE A 199 6.02 9.78 16.21
N ASP A 200 6.36 10.99 15.80
CA ASP A 200 7.39 11.80 16.46
C ASP A 200 6.80 12.50 17.68
N LYS A 201 6.94 11.83 18.83
CA LYS A 201 6.47 12.34 20.12
C LYS A 201 7.30 13.54 20.63
N SER A 202 8.45 13.83 20.02
CA SER A 202 9.26 15.01 20.36
C SER A 202 8.79 16.27 19.63
N ASN A 203 8.00 16.11 18.57
CA ASN A 203 7.40 17.20 17.81
C ASN A 203 5.93 17.38 18.21
N ASN A 204 5.66 18.38 19.05
CA ASN A 204 4.30 18.65 19.55
C ASN A 204 3.28 18.94 18.44
N VAL A 205 3.69 19.54 17.32
CA VAL A 205 2.78 19.82 16.19
C VAL A 205 2.33 18.50 15.57
N GLU A 206 3.29 17.62 15.31
CA GLU A 206 3.00 16.30 14.73
C GLU A 206 2.21 15.41 15.69
N LEU A 207 2.59 15.41 16.97
CA LEU A 207 1.89 14.65 17.99
C LEU A 207 0.41 15.06 18.07
N GLN A 208 0.12 16.36 18.10
CA GLN A 208 -1.23 16.89 18.12
C GLN A 208 -2.01 16.52 16.84
N GLU A 209 -1.38 16.67 15.67
CA GLU A 209 -1.97 16.27 14.40
C GLU A 209 -2.31 14.77 14.37
N SER A 210 -1.40 13.94 14.87
CA SER A 210 -1.56 12.49 14.90
C SER A 210 -2.69 12.08 15.83
N VAL A 211 -2.73 12.62 17.05
CA VAL A 211 -3.80 12.37 18.03
C VAL A 211 -5.16 12.76 17.46
N ASN A 212 -5.27 13.91 16.79
CA ASN A 212 -6.51 14.36 16.17
C ASN A 212 -6.94 13.52 14.95
N SER A 213 -6.00 12.81 14.33
CA SER A 213 -6.24 12.03 13.10
C SER A 213 -6.41 10.53 13.35
N MET A 214 -5.99 10.01 14.51
CA MET A 214 -5.99 8.57 14.80
C MET A 214 -7.34 7.89 14.55
N PHE A 215 -8.46 8.50 14.94
CA PHE A 215 -9.79 7.93 14.67
C PHE A 215 -10.03 7.70 13.17
N VAL A 216 -9.65 8.66 12.32
CA VAL A 216 -9.75 8.55 10.86
C VAL A 216 -8.80 7.47 10.35
N TRP A 217 -7.57 7.41 10.86
CA TRP A 217 -6.60 6.38 10.46
C TRP A 217 -7.09 4.97 10.80
N TYR A 218 -7.63 4.76 12.00
CA TYR A 218 -8.25 3.49 12.36
C TYR A 218 -9.45 3.16 11.47
N ARG A 219 -10.33 4.14 11.21
CA ARG A 219 -11.49 3.97 10.33
C ARG A 219 -11.10 3.56 8.90
N HIS A 220 -10.01 4.11 8.37
CA HIS A 220 -9.52 3.83 7.02
C HIS A 220 -8.50 2.69 6.96
N SER A 221 -8.08 2.13 8.10
CA SER A 221 -7.19 0.97 8.14
C SER A 221 -7.81 -0.23 7.41
N ALA A 222 -6.96 -1.01 6.76
CA ALA A 222 -7.40 -2.25 6.13
C ALA A 222 -7.70 -3.33 7.16
N LEU A 223 -6.91 -3.31 8.24
CA LEU A 223 -6.99 -4.21 9.37
C LEU A 223 -6.44 -3.48 10.60
N THR A 224 -7.11 -3.64 11.73
CA THR A 224 -6.54 -3.32 13.03
C THR A 224 -6.20 -4.61 13.77
N ILE A 225 -4.95 -4.74 14.20
CA ILE A 225 -4.48 -5.83 15.05
C ILE A 225 -4.52 -5.34 16.49
N VAL A 226 -5.28 -6.03 17.34
CA VAL A 226 -5.26 -5.83 18.78
C VAL A 226 -4.33 -6.87 19.39
N TYR A 227 -3.25 -6.43 20.02
CA TYR A 227 -2.29 -7.31 20.69
C TYR A 227 -2.55 -7.34 22.20
N LEU A 228 -2.87 -8.53 22.71
CA LEU A 228 -3.24 -8.81 24.09
C LEU A 228 -2.05 -9.44 24.82
N SER A 229 -1.11 -8.60 25.28
CA SER A 229 0.14 -9.05 25.92
C SER A 229 -0.07 -9.86 27.21
N ASP A 230 -1.23 -9.72 27.84
CA ASP A 230 -1.62 -10.36 29.10
C ASP A 230 -2.50 -11.61 28.90
N VAL A 231 -2.89 -11.93 27.66
CA VAL A 231 -3.72 -13.10 27.35
C VAL A 231 -2.84 -14.22 26.79
N PRO A 232 -2.46 -15.24 27.60
CA PRO A 232 -1.72 -16.39 27.10
C PRO A 232 -2.56 -17.29 26.16
N PRO A 233 -1.92 -18.15 25.36
CA PRO A 233 -2.59 -19.10 24.46
C PRO A 233 -3.57 -20.03 25.16
N SER A 234 -3.26 -20.40 26.41
CA SER A 234 -4.06 -21.29 27.25
C SER A 234 -5.26 -20.60 27.93
N SER A 235 -5.53 -19.33 27.62
CA SER A 235 -6.66 -18.60 28.18
C SER A 235 -7.99 -19.15 27.68
N HIS A 236 -8.97 -19.15 28.57
CA HIS A 236 -10.35 -19.53 28.24
C HIS A 236 -11.13 -18.32 27.68
N PRO A 237 -12.29 -18.56 27.04
CA PRO A 237 -13.27 -17.51 26.77
C PRO A 237 -13.56 -16.67 28.03
N GLY A 238 -13.66 -15.35 27.88
CA GLY A 238 -13.78 -14.30 28.91
C GLY A 238 -12.46 -13.54 29.13
N ALA A 239 -11.35 -14.00 28.55
CA ALA A 239 -10.05 -13.39 28.73
C ALA A 239 -9.90 -12.06 27.97
N LEU A 240 -10.67 -11.85 26.89
CA LEU A 240 -10.65 -10.57 26.18
C LEU A 240 -11.27 -9.47 27.05
N ALA A 241 -12.47 -9.68 27.63
CA ALA A 241 -13.10 -8.74 28.57
C ALA A 241 -12.15 -8.30 29.70
N SER A 242 -11.43 -9.26 30.27
CA SER A 242 -10.54 -9.06 31.41
C SER A 242 -9.16 -8.51 31.04
N SER A 243 -8.87 -8.33 29.75
CA SER A 243 -7.55 -7.87 29.31
C SER A 243 -7.31 -6.43 29.74
N VAL A 244 -6.08 -6.15 30.14
CA VAL A 244 -5.57 -4.80 30.40
C VAL A 244 -5.69 -3.85 29.20
N TRP A 245 -5.89 -4.39 27.99
CA TRP A 245 -6.22 -3.60 26.83
C TRP A 245 -7.55 -2.85 27.01
N ASN A 246 -8.58 -3.47 27.60
CA ASN A 246 -9.90 -2.85 27.82
C ASN A 246 -9.89 -1.70 28.84
N GLU A 247 -8.86 -1.61 29.68
CA GLU A 247 -8.72 -0.55 30.68
C GLU A 247 -8.24 0.79 30.09
N ARG A 248 -7.84 0.81 28.81
CA ARG A 248 -7.25 2.00 28.17
C ARG A 248 -8.34 2.94 27.66
N GLY A 249 -8.12 4.26 27.84
CA GLY A 249 -9.00 5.28 27.27
C GLY A 249 -9.05 5.32 25.73
N TRP A 250 -8.05 4.74 25.05
CA TRP A 250 -8.00 4.67 23.59
C TRP A 250 -8.78 3.48 23.00
N THR A 251 -9.03 2.43 23.79
CA THR A 251 -9.61 1.17 23.31
C THR A 251 -10.91 1.35 22.57
N PHE A 252 -11.78 2.25 23.04
CA PHE A 252 -13.04 2.51 22.36
C PHE A 252 -12.83 2.95 20.91
N GLN A 253 -11.96 3.94 20.65
CA GLN A 253 -11.73 4.44 19.29
C GLN A 253 -11.05 3.38 18.42
N GLU A 254 -10.07 2.67 18.97
CA GLU A 254 -9.31 1.62 18.28
C GLU A 254 -10.18 0.40 17.92
N PHE A 255 -11.27 0.17 18.67
CA PHE A 255 -12.24 -0.90 18.40
C PHE A 255 -13.37 -0.46 17.46
N VAL A 256 -14.02 0.68 17.73
CA VAL A 256 -15.24 1.06 16.99
C VAL A 256 -14.95 1.66 15.62
N ALA A 257 -13.85 2.39 15.45
CA ALA A 257 -13.52 3.06 14.21
C ALA A 257 -13.25 2.09 13.04
N PRO A 258 -12.37 1.08 13.16
CA PRO A 258 -12.04 0.20 12.04
C PRO A 258 -13.20 -0.73 11.68
N LYS A 259 -13.26 -1.14 10.41
CA LYS A 259 -14.20 -2.18 9.97
C LYS A 259 -13.73 -3.57 10.42
N VAL A 260 -12.43 -3.85 10.37
CA VAL A 260 -11.86 -5.17 10.63
C VAL A 260 -10.88 -5.09 11.79
N VAL A 261 -11.14 -5.86 12.85
CA VAL A 261 -10.24 -6.02 13.99
C VAL A 261 -9.92 -7.50 14.13
N ARG A 262 -8.66 -7.82 14.43
CA ARG A 262 -8.22 -9.17 14.79
C ARG A 262 -7.50 -9.11 16.12
N PHE A 263 -7.90 -9.98 17.02
CA PHE A 263 -7.31 -10.10 18.34
C PHE A 263 -6.21 -11.16 18.31
N TYR A 264 -5.04 -10.80 18.83
CA TYR A 264 -3.87 -11.65 18.90
C TYR A 264 -3.44 -11.81 20.35
N GLN A 265 -3.17 -13.05 20.73
CA GLN A 265 -2.70 -13.43 22.06
C GLN A 265 -1.21 -13.10 22.23
N LYS A 266 -0.67 -13.31 23.43
CA LYS A 266 0.73 -13.01 23.78
C LYS A 266 1.76 -13.64 22.84
N ASP A 267 1.48 -14.81 22.26
CA ASP A 267 2.37 -15.52 21.34
C ASP A 267 2.09 -15.21 19.85
N TRP A 268 1.22 -14.23 19.57
CA TRP A 268 0.73 -13.89 18.24
C TRP A 268 -0.11 -14.97 17.55
N SER A 269 -0.75 -15.88 18.30
CA SER A 269 -1.88 -16.67 17.80
C SER A 269 -3.15 -15.82 17.73
N LEU A 270 -4.06 -16.16 16.81
CA LEU A 270 -5.39 -15.53 16.75
C LEU A 270 -6.23 -15.96 17.94
N TYR A 271 -6.78 -14.98 18.66
CA TYR A 271 -7.73 -15.26 19.73
C TYR A 271 -9.04 -15.80 19.14
N LEU A 272 -9.51 -16.95 19.67
CA LEU A 272 -10.70 -17.67 19.20
C LEU A 272 -10.69 -18.04 17.71
N ASP A 273 -9.52 -18.01 17.06
CA ASP A 273 -9.37 -18.19 15.61
C ASP A 273 -10.29 -17.28 14.75
N ASP A 274 -10.73 -16.12 15.28
CA ASP A 274 -11.68 -15.26 14.58
C ASP A 274 -11.06 -14.66 13.30
N ARG A 275 -11.73 -14.91 12.17
CA ARG A 275 -11.38 -14.38 10.85
C ARG A 275 -12.52 -13.60 10.20
N SER A 276 -13.48 -13.12 10.99
CA SER A 276 -14.71 -12.49 10.52
C SER A 276 -14.43 -11.18 9.77
N PRO A 277 -14.93 -10.95 8.53
CA PRO A 277 -14.61 -9.76 7.74
C PRO A 277 -15.07 -8.44 8.40
N ASN A 278 -15.88 -8.52 9.45
CA ASN A 278 -16.20 -7.45 10.38
C ASN A 278 -16.28 -8.06 11.79
N HIS A 279 -15.44 -7.60 12.71
CA HIS A 279 -15.40 -8.14 14.08
C HIS A 279 -16.71 -7.89 14.84
N LYS A 280 -17.43 -6.80 14.49
CA LYS A 280 -18.71 -6.42 15.11
C LYS A 280 -19.86 -7.36 14.74
N GLU A 281 -19.65 -8.21 13.75
CA GLU A 281 -20.61 -9.25 13.31
C GLU A 281 -20.22 -10.64 13.83
N SER A 282 -19.08 -10.78 14.51
CA SER A 282 -18.63 -12.03 15.11
C SER A 282 -19.30 -12.23 16.47
N SER A 283 -20.21 -13.20 16.57
CA SER A 283 -20.86 -13.51 17.86
C SER A 283 -19.84 -13.92 18.92
N ALA A 284 -18.82 -14.70 18.54
CA ALA A 284 -17.76 -15.15 19.45
C ALA A 284 -16.98 -13.97 20.07
N ILE A 285 -16.66 -12.94 19.27
CA ILE A 285 -15.98 -11.74 19.78
C ILE A 285 -16.93 -10.84 20.56
N MET A 286 -18.18 -10.68 20.11
CA MET A 286 -19.14 -9.79 20.77
C MET A 286 -19.67 -10.36 22.09
N GLU A 287 -19.63 -11.68 22.30
CA GLU A 287 -19.95 -12.31 23.59
C GLU A 287 -18.83 -12.14 24.63
N GLU A 288 -17.61 -11.82 24.19
CA GLU A 288 -16.46 -11.55 25.06
C GLU A 288 -16.42 -10.13 25.63
N LEU A 289 -17.14 -9.16 25.05
CA LEU A 289 -17.04 -7.72 25.32
C LEU A 289 -18.33 -7.15 25.90
#